data_AF-A0AAD4ERI9-F1
#
_entry.id   AF-A0AAD4ERI9-F1
#
_cell.length_a   1.000
_cell.length_b   1.000
_cell.length_c   1.000
_cell.angle_alpha   90.00
_cell.angle_beta   90.00
_cell.angle_gamma   90.00
#
_symmetry.space_group_name_H-M   'P 1'
#
loop_
_entity.id
_entity.type
_entity.pdbx_description
1 polymer ?
#
loop_
_entity_poly.entity_id
_entity_poly.type
_entity_poly.pdbx_seq_one_letter_code
_entity_poly.pdbx_strand_id
1 'polypeptide(L)'
;MARPGMIFVRSGTSSPEFTLSDLTSWYEDLHIPAVLATRGVTAAARYQLVSTPAAGDKSSDEGRDGASTDLNYLTVYHVPDMNWLHREDCEFWKLPLDVPGKEEGTRRSIFEVAKFETLFWELVGREDRVGDLSEGCGPGLCNTPEQGTRYCTRYLN
;
A
#
# COMPACT_ATOMS: atom_id res chain seq x y z
N MET A 1 11.15 8.21 -19.35
CA MET A 1 9.92 8.84 -18.82
C MET A 1 9.65 8.27 -17.43
N ALA A 2 9.03 9.04 -16.55
CA ALA A 2 8.61 8.55 -15.23
C ALA A 2 7.54 7.47 -15.38
N ARG A 3 7.63 6.40 -14.59
CA ARG A 3 6.68 5.28 -14.60
C ARG A 3 5.89 5.26 -13.30
N PRO A 4 4.78 6.00 -13.17
CA PRO A 4 4.02 6.01 -11.92
C PRO A 4 3.52 4.61 -11.56
N GLY A 5 3.42 4.33 -10.28
CA GLY A 5 3.05 3.00 -9.81
C GLY A 5 2.81 2.96 -8.30
N MET A 6 2.68 1.73 -7.80
CA MET A 6 2.45 1.47 -6.39
C MET A 6 3.19 0.22 -5.93
N ILE A 7 3.59 0.24 -4.66
CA ILE A 7 4.08 -0.94 -3.95
C ILE A 7 2.94 -1.41 -3.04
N PHE A 8 2.56 -2.67 -3.16
CA PHE A 8 1.56 -3.32 -2.31
C PHE A 8 2.27 -4.30 -1.40
N VAL A 9 2.04 -4.18 -0.09
CA VAL A 9 2.61 -5.06 0.92
C VAL A 9 1.48 -5.65 1.74
N ARG A 10 1.17 -6.93 1.56
CA ARG A 10 0.31 -7.65 2.49
C ARG A 10 1.14 -8.11 3.66
N SER A 11 0.63 -7.94 4.88
CA SER A 11 1.38 -8.24 6.10
C SER A 11 0.53 -8.87 7.18
N GLY A 12 1.16 -9.69 8.01
CA GLY A 12 0.59 -10.20 9.25
C GLY A 12 1.67 -10.84 10.11
N THR A 13 1.29 -11.46 11.22
CA THR A 13 2.22 -12.00 12.23
C THR A 13 2.56 -13.45 11.93
N SER A 14 3.82 -13.85 12.12
CA SER A 14 4.27 -15.26 12.02
C SER A 14 4.57 -15.88 13.39
N SER A 15 4.77 -15.07 14.43
CA SER A 15 5.12 -15.54 15.77
C SER A 15 4.02 -15.19 16.78
N PRO A 16 3.68 -16.09 17.72
CA PRO A 16 2.67 -15.81 18.76
C PRO A 16 3.12 -14.73 19.75
N GLU A 17 4.42 -14.42 19.82
CA GLU A 17 4.97 -13.41 20.72
C GLU A 17 5.02 -12.00 20.11
N PHE A 18 4.61 -11.85 18.86
CA PHE A 18 4.56 -10.60 18.14
C PHE A 18 3.14 -10.39 17.64
N THR A 19 2.42 -9.49 18.29
CA THR A 19 0.98 -9.31 18.09
C THR A 19 0.68 -8.41 16.90
N LEU A 20 -0.58 -8.40 16.46
CA LEU A 20 -1.04 -7.45 15.44
C LEU A 20 -0.91 -5.99 15.89
N SER A 21 -0.98 -5.74 17.20
CA SER A 21 -0.72 -4.42 17.79
C SER A 21 0.74 -4.04 17.61
N ASP A 22 1.68 -4.94 17.91
CA ASP A 22 3.11 -4.69 17.74
C ASP A 22 3.48 -4.43 16.27
N LEU A 23 2.91 -5.21 15.36
CA LEU A 23 3.05 -4.99 13.92
C LEU A 23 2.51 -3.62 13.50
N THR A 24 1.40 -3.19 14.10
CA THR A 24 0.78 -1.90 13.80
C THR A 24 1.63 -0.74 14.29
N SER A 25 2.08 -0.77 15.54
CA SER A 25 3.01 0.23 16.07
C SER A 25 4.31 0.29 15.25
N TRP A 26 4.88 -0.85 14.86
CA TRP A 26 6.05 -0.84 13.98
C TRP A 26 5.79 -0.14 12.64
N TYR A 27 4.63 -0.37 12.02
CA TYR A 27 4.26 0.32 10.79
C TYR A 27 4.05 1.83 10.99
N GLU A 28 3.29 2.22 12.01
CA GLU A 28 2.86 3.60 12.23
C GLU A 28 3.97 4.49 12.81
N ASP A 29 4.75 3.97 13.76
CA ASP A 29 5.72 4.76 14.51
C ASP A 29 7.10 4.78 13.84
N LEU A 30 7.43 3.74 13.04
CA LEU A 30 8.77 3.56 12.50
C LEU A 30 8.77 3.45 10.97
N HIS A 31 8.09 2.44 10.42
CA HIS A 31 8.30 2.06 9.04
C HIS A 31 7.68 3.02 8.03
N ILE A 32 6.40 3.37 8.15
CA ILE A 32 5.73 4.31 7.24
C ILE A 32 6.39 5.69 7.28
N PRO A 33 6.68 6.28 8.46
CA PRO A 33 7.41 7.54 8.52
C PRO A 33 8.77 7.48 7.80
N ALA A 34 9.53 6.39 8.00
CA ALA A 34 10.82 6.22 7.33
C ALA A 34 10.67 6.06 5.81
N VAL A 35 9.64 5.33 5.33
CA VAL A 35 9.33 5.23 3.90
C VAL A 35 8.97 6.59 3.30
N LEU A 36 8.12 7.37 3.98
CA LEU A 36 7.69 8.69 3.52
C LEU A 36 8.81 9.74 3.57
N ALA A 37 9.85 9.51 4.38
CA ALA A 37 11.05 10.35 4.38
C ALA A 37 11.95 10.10 3.16
N THR A 38 11.75 9.00 2.42
CA THR A 38 12.47 8.74 1.16
C THR A 38 11.98 9.65 0.05
N ARG A 39 12.82 9.93 -0.93
CA ARG A 39 12.46 10.82 -2.06
C ARG A 39 11.52 10.18 -3.10
N GLY A 40 11.30 8.87 -3.03
CA GLY A 40 10.62 8.10 -4.07
C GLY A 40 9.17 7.75 -3.78
N VAL A 41 8.70 7.96 -2.55
CA VAL A 41 7.32 7.66 -2.14
C VAL A 41 6.62 8.95 -1.75
N THR A 42 5.45 9.21 -2.30
CA THR A 42 4.70 10.46 -2.06
C THR A 42 3.51 10.30 -1.14
N ALA A 43 3.03 9.07 -0.96
CA ALA A 43 1.92 8.77 -0.08
C ALA A 43 1.97 7.31 0.37
N ALA A 44 1.40 7.04 1.54
CA ALA A 44 1.24 5.72 2.10
C ALA A 44 -0.18 5.58 2.67
N ALA A 45 -0.76 4.40 2.54
CA ALA A 45 -2.01 4.05 3.19
C ALA A 45 -1.93 2.61 3.69
N ARG A 46 -2.57 2.33 4.82
CA ARG A 46 -2.63 0.99 5.41
C ARG A 46 -4.09 0.63 5.68
N TYR A 47 -4.46 -0.57 5.27
CA TYR A 47 -5.82 -1.09 5.29
C TYR A 47 -5.86 -2.39 6.08
N GLN A 48 -6.92 -2.57 6.86
CA GLN A 48 -7.23 -3.84 7.49
C GLN A 48 -8.19 -4.64 6.61
N LEU A 49 -7.93 -5.94 6.48
CA LEU A 49 -8.83 -6.87 5.79
C LEU A 49 -10.13 -7.02 6.59
N VAL A 50 -11.27 -6.68 5.97
CA VAL A 50 -12.59 -6.75 6.61
C VAL A 50 -13.32 -8.06 6.25
N SER A 51 -13.12 -8.55 5.04
CA SER A 51 -13.70 -9.82 4.59
C SER A 51 -12.92 -10.37 3.40
N THR A 52 -12.93 -11.68 3.26
CA THR A 52 -12.64 -12.35 2.01
C THR A 52 -13.95 -12.79 1.36
N PRO A 53 -14.06 -12.81 0.02
CA PRO A 53 -15.17 -13.52 -0.62
C PRO A 53 -15.30 -14.89 0.03
N ALA A 54 -16.49 -15.27 0.46
CA ALA A 54 -16.72 -16.59 1.02
C ALA A 54 -16.21 -17.59 -0.01
N ALA A 55 -15.19 -18.38 0.35
CA ALA A 55 -14.82 -19.53 -0.45
C ALA A 55 -16.12 -20.32 -0.65
N GLY A 56 -16.58 -20.44 -1.90
CA GLY A 56 -17.89 -20.99 -2.22
C GLY A 56 -18.12 -22.31 -1.51
N ASP A 57 -19.35 -22.50 -1.03
CA ASP A 57 -19.90 -23.72 -0.41
C ASP A 57 -18.90 -24.86 -0.20
N LYS A 58 -18.30 -24.89 0.99
CA LYS A 58 -18.10 -26.15 1.70
C LYS A 58 -18.97 -26.12 2.94
N SER A 59 -20.21 -26.54 2.75
CA SER A 59 -21.12 -26.93 3.82
C SER A 59 -20.50 -28.06 4.63
N SER A 60 -20.02 -27.77 5.83
CA SER A 60 -20.07 -28.64 7.01
C SER A 60 -19.25 -28.05 8.15
N ASP A 61 -19.87 -28.01 9.31
CA ASP A 61 -19.31 -27.95 10.66
C ASP A 61 -18.76 -26.62 11.21
N GLU A 62 -19.45 -26.21 12.27
CA GLU A 62 -18.94 -25.70 13.55
C GLU A 62 -17.46 -25.28 13.59
N GLY A 63 -17.25 -23.98 13.87
CA GLY A 63 -15.92 -23.43 14.15
C GLY A 63 -15.34 -22.65 12.98
N ARG A 64 -15.92 -21.49 12.68
CA ARG A 64 -15.34 -20.52 11.73
C ARG A 64 -14.19 -19.73 12.37
N ASP A 65 -13.24 -20.45 12.94
CA ASP A 65 -11.87 -20.02 13.24
C ASP A 65 -10.94 -20.86 12.35
N GLY A 66 -11.03 -20.70 11.02
CA GLY A 66 -10.43 -21.71 10.11
C GLY A 66 -9.93 -21.23 8.75
N ALA A 67 -10.11 -19.96 8.41
CA ALA A 67 -9.32 -19.33 7.34
C ALA A 67 -8.49 -18.24 8.02
N SER A 68 -7.42 -18.64 8.70
CA SER A 68 -6.41 -17.67 9.14
C SER A 68 -5.88 -17.02 7.87
N THR A 69 -6.39 -15.84 7.55
CA THR A 69 -5.74 -14.99 6.57
C THR A 69 -4.53 -14.46 7.31
N ASP A 70 -3.42 -15.20 7.26
CA ASP A 70 -2.16 -14.87 7.94
C ASP A 70 -1.63 -13.47 7.58
N LEU A 71 -2.25 -12.81 6.60
CA LEU A 71 -1.98 -11.46 6.13
C LEU A 71 -3.22 -10.58 6.24
N ASN A 72 -3.45 -10.04 7.45
CA ASN A 72 -4.63 -9.24 7.81
C ASN A 72 -4.56 -7.78 7.37
N TYR A 73 -3.40 -7.31 6.92
CA TYR A 73 -3.21 -5.91 6.53
C TYR A 73 -2.69 -5.79 5.10
N LEU A 74 -3.04 -4.68 4.46
CA LEU A 74 -2.48 -4.24 3.19
C LEU A 74 -1.90 -2.83 3.37
N THR A 75 -0.61 -2.66 3.08
CA THR A 75 0.03 -1.35 2.99
C THR A 75 0.27 -1.02 1.52
N VAL A 76 -0.04 0.22 1.12
CA VAL A 76 0.11 0.72 -0.24
C VAL A 76 0.99 1.96 -0.20
N TYR A 77 2.02 1.98 -1.03
CA TYR A 77 2.90 3.14 -1.22
C TYR A 77 2.77 3.66 -2.65
N HIS A 78 2.50 4.96 -2.81
CA HIS A 78 2.46 5.62 -4.11
C HIS A 78 3.87 6.05 -4.54
N VAL A 79 4.27 5.61 -5.72
CA VAL A 79 5.61 5.85 -6.27
C VAL A 79 5.47 6.60 -7.61
N PRO A 80 5.87 7.88 -7.72
CA PRO A 80 5.74 8.64 -8.96
C PRO A 80 6.57 8.12 -10.13
N ASP A 81 7.68 7.43 -9.85
CA ASP A 81 8.54 6.82 -10.85
C ASP A 81 9.13 5.50 -10.34
N MET A 82 8.55 4.37 -10.77
CA MET A 82 8.98 3.01 -10.42
C MET A 82 10.43 2.72 -10.82
N ASN A 83 11.00 3.45 -11.78
CA ASN A 83 12.43 3.31 -12.10
C ASN A 83 13.34 3.71 -10.93
N TRP A 84 12.86 4.52 -9.99
CA TRP A 84 13.57 4.86 -8.76
C TRP A 84 14.00 3.61 -7.97
N LEU A 85 13.17 2.56 -7.94
CA LEU A 85 13.46 1.32 -7.21
C LEU A 85 14.67 0.56 -7.72
N HIS A 86 15.07 0.79 -8.98
CA HIS A 86 16.21 0.14 -9.62
C HIS A 86 17.50 0.96 -9.55
N ARG A 87 17.47 2.15 -8.96
CA ARG A 87 18.66 2.99 -8.80
C ARG A 87 19.52 2.45 -7.65
N GLU A 88 20.83 2.52 -7.79
CA GLU A 88 21.78 2.06 -6.76
C GLU A 88 21.64 2.83 -5.43
N ASP A 89 21.21 4.08 -5.52
CA ASP A 89 20.97 4.96 -4.38
C ASP A 89 19.52 4.93 -3.87
N CYS A 90 18.73 3.92 -4.26
CA CYS A 90 17.37 3.74 -3.75
C CYS A 90 17.36 3.57 -2.22
N GLU A 91 16.74 4.52 -1.53
CA GLU A 91 16.65 4.57 -0.07
C GLU A 91 15.70 3.52 0.49
N PHE A 92 14.68 3.11 -0.28
CA PHE A 92 13.67 2.14 0.12
C PHE A 92 14.27 0.81 0.61
N TRP A 93 15.30 0.32 -0.10
CA TRP A 93 15.97 -0.94 0.22
C TRP A 93 16.93 -0.85 1.41
N LYS A 94 17.17 0.37 1.92
CA LYS A 94 18.07 0.66 3.03
C LYS A 94 17.32 1.02 4.32
N LEU A 95 15.99 0.99 4.29
CA LEU A 95 15.17 1.31 5.44
C LEU A 95 15.40 0.33 6.58
N PRO A 96 15.31 0.77 7.84
CA PRO A 96 15.39 -0.10 9.00
C PRO A 96 14.21 -1.09 8.98
N LEU A 97 14.53 -2.37 9.12
CA LEU A 97 13.56 -3.48 9.10
C LEU A 97 13.66 -4.29 10.39
N ASP A 98 14.03 -3.62 11.47
CA ASP A 98 14.27 -4.20 12.77
C ASP A 98 13.17 -3.79 13.77
N VAL A 99 12.91 -4.68 14.70
CA VAL A 99 11.99 -4.48 15.83
C VAL A 99 12.78 -4.55 17.14
N PRO A 100 12.35 -3.82 18.19
CA PRO A 100 12.87 -4.02 19.54
C PRO A 100 12.73 -5.49 19.95
N GLY A 101 13.80 -6.08 20.46
CA GLY A 101 13.80 -7.43 21.01
C GLY A 101 13.23 -7.47 22.43
N LYS A 102 13.03 -8.68 22.98
CA LYS A 102 12.52 -8.86 24.35
C LYS A 102 13.53 -8.46 25.43
N GLU A 103 14.82 -8.55 25.12
CA GLU A 103 15.89 -8.14 26.01
C GLU A 103 16.31 -6.70 25.71
N GLU A 104 16.56 -5.91 26.75
CA GLU A 104 16.93 -4.51 26.60
C GLU A 104 18.20 -4.35 25.74
N GLY A 105 18.11 -3.49 24.72
CA GLY A 105 19.20 -3.27 23.76
C GLY A 105 19.28 -4.29 22.61
N THR A 106 18.47 -5.36 22.62
CA THR A 106 18.43 -6.31 21.50
C THR A 106 17.50 -5.82 20.39
N ARG A 107 17.86 -6.14 19.14
CA ARG A 107 17.04 -5.87 17.95
C ARG A 107 16.99 -7.15 17.12
N ARG A 108 15.83 -7.45 16.54
CA ARG A 108 15.65 -8.58 15.63
C ARG A 108 14.98 -8.13 14.35
N SER A 109 15.12 -8.91 13.29
CA SER A 109 14.51 -8.57 12.01
C SER A 109 12.99 -8.71 12.08
N ILE A 110 12.26 -7.76 11.48
CA ILE A 110 10.80 -7.83 11.33
C ILE A 110 10.38 -9.12 10.58
N PHE A 111 11.23 -9.63 9.69
CA PHE A 111 10.97 -10.86 8.93
C PHE A 111 11.02 -12.14 9.78
N GLU A 112 11.58 -12.10 10.99
CA GLU A 112 11.55 -13.24 11.92
C GLU A 112 10.18 -13.40 12.59
N VAL A 113 9.37 -12.33 12.61
CA VAL A 113 8.19 -12.20 13.48
C VAL A 113 6.91 -11.86 12.73
N ALA A 114 7.04 -11.40 11.50
CA ALA A 114 5.95 -11.05 10.60
C ALA A 114 6.17 -11.65 9.20
N LYS A 115 5.07 -11.90 8.52
CA LYS A 115 5.01 -12.35 7.12
C LYS A 115 4.70 -11.17 6.23
N PHE A 116 5.34 -11.12 5.06
CA PHE A 116 5.12 -10.08 4.07
C PHE A 116 5.01 -10.67 2.66
N GLU A 117 4.03 -10.21 1.89
CA GLU A 117 3.97 -10.39 0.44
C GLU A 117 4.08 -9.01 -0.20
N THR A 118 5.15 -8.78 -0.98
CA THR A 118 5.40 -7.50 -1.63
C THR A 118 5.23 -7.62 -3.14
N LEU A 119 4.46 -6.70 -3.72
CA LEU A 119 4.17 -6.64 -5.14
C LEU A 119 4.42 -5.22 -5.66
N PHE A 120 4.94 -5.12 -6.89
CA PHE A 120 5.25 -3.87 -7.55
C PHE A 120 4.37 -3.72 -8.79
N TRP A 121 3.63 -2.62 -8.87
CA TRP A 121 2.67 -2.38 -9.93
C TRP A 121 2.96 -1.04 -10.60
N GLU A 122 2.88 -1.02 -11.93
CA GLU A 122 2.91 0.20 -12.72
C GLU A 122 1.48 0.64 -13.04
N LEU A 123 1.24 1.94 -13.02
CA LEU A 123 -0.01 2.54 -13.45
C LEU A 123 -0.08 2.51 -14.98
N VAL A 124 -0.99 1.70 -15.52
CA VAL A 124 -1.26 1.64 -16.97
C VAL A 124 -2.25 2.72 -17.41
N GLY A 125 -3.19 3.11 -16.54
CA GLY A 125 -4.19 4.13 -16.82
C GLY A 125 -4.98 4.50 -15.57
N ARG A 126 -5.56 5.70 -15.57
CA ARG A 126 -6.38 6.24 -14.50
C ARG A 126 -7.62 6.90 -15.08
N GLU A 127 -8.79 6.55 -14.55
CA GLU A 127 -10.04 7.22 -14.83
C GLU A 127 -10.46 8.03 -13.61
N ASP A 128 -10.62 9.33 -13.79
CA ASP A 128 -11.12 10.22 -12.75
C ASP A 128 -12.61 10.48 -12.93
N ARG A 129 -13.36 10.56 -11.83
CA ARG A 129 -14.76 10.97 -11.87
C ARG A 129 -14.85 12.44 -12.29
N VAL A 130 -15.80 12.74 -13.17
CA VAL A 130 -16.09 14.12 -13.60
C VAL A 130 -16.58 14.92 -12.39
N GLY A 131 -15.87 15.99 -12.04
CA GLY A 131 -16.25 16.92 -10.97
C GLY A 131 -15.29 16.98 -9.78
N ASP A 132 -14.30 16.08 -9.69
CA ASP A 132 -13.36 16.01 -8.55
C ASP A 132 -12.11 16.89 -8.72
N LEU A 133 -12.08 17.74 -9.76
CA LEU A 133 -11.03 18.74 -9.96
C LEU A 133 -11.51 20.09 -9.41
N SER A 134 -11.36 20.31 -8.10
CA SER A 134 -11.22 21.67 -7.61
C SER A 134 -9.78 22.14 -7.89
N GLU A 135 -9.71 23.28 -8.59
CA GLU A 135 -8.54 24.13 -8.81
C GLU A 135 -7.65 23.78 -10.01
N GLY A 136 -7.88 24.49 -11.13
CA GLY A 136 -6.83 24.68 -12.14
C GLY A 136 -7.25 24.84 -13.60
N CYS A 137 -8.54 24.75 -13.96
CA CYS A 137 -8.95 24.97 -15.35
C CYS A 137 -9.37 26.43 -15.56
N GLY A 138 -8.48 27.23 -16.15
CA GLY A 138 -8.76 28.61 -16.55
C GLY A 138 -9.94 28.71 -17.54
N PRO A 139 -10.58 29.89 -17.64
CA PRO A 139 -11.79 30.06 -18.43
C PRO A 139 -11.46 29.99 -19.92
N GLY A 140 -11.88 28.92 -20.60
CA GLY A 140 -11.70 28.85 -22.05
C GLY A 140 -12.17 27.60 -22.79
N LEU A 141 -12.54 26.50 -22.14
CA LEU A 141 -12.87 25.25 -22.84
C LEU A 141 -14.24 24.63 -22.48
N CYS A 142 -15.14 25.42 -21.89
CA CYS A 142 -16.50 24.97 -21.64
C CYS A 142 -17.43 25.40 -22.79
N ASN A 143 -17.47 24.61 -23.87
CA ASN A 143 -18.66 24.58 -24.72
C ASN A 143 -19.68 23.63 -24.10
N THR A 144 -20.93 24.08 -23.95
CA THR A 144 -22.15 23.30 -23.65
C THR A 144 -23.26 23.76 -24.61
N PRO A 145 -24.36 23.01 -24.84
CA PRO A 145 -24.77 21.67 -24.36
C PRO A 145 -24.89 20.67 -25.54
N GLU A 146 -25.10 19.36 -25.42
CA GLU A 146 -26.25 18.62 -24.88
C GLU A 146 -25.85 17.15 -24.64
N GLN A 147 -26.37 16.56 -23.56
CA GLN A 147 -26.56 15.12 -23.31
C GLN A 147 -25.39 14.15 -23.62
N GLY A 148 -24.74 13.69 -22.55
CA GLY A 148 -23.88 12.49 -22.57
C GLY A 148 -22.58 12.71 -21.82
N THR A 149 -22.34 11.86 -20.82
CA THR A 149 -21.17 11.79 -19.94
C THR A 149 -19.86 12.17 -20.64
N ARG A 150 -19.16 13.19 -20.12
CA ARG A 150 -17.84 13.61 -20.63
C ARG A 150 -16.74 12.80 -19.94
N TYR A 151 -15.92 12.07 -20.67
CA TYR A 151 -14.65 11.56 -20.15
C TYR A 151 -13.54 12.53 -20.59
N CYS A 152 -12.80 13.11 -19.65
CA CYS A 152 -11.59 13.87 -19.96
C CYS A 152 -10.39 12.92 -19.92
N THR A 153 -10.02 12.35 -21.06
CA THR A 153 -8.75 11.60 -21.18
C THR A 153 -7.61 12.60 -21.26
N ARG A 154 -6.83 12.75 -20.18
CA ARG A 154 -5.59 13.52 -20.22
C ARG A 154 -4.43 12.57 -20.47
N TYR A 155 -3.89 12.58 -21.68
CA TYR A 155 -2.58 11.99 -21.97
C TYR A 155 -1.51 12.88 -21.32
N LEU A 156 -0.72 12.32 -20.41
CA LEU A 156 0.50 12.96 -19.92
C LEU A 156 1.59 12.77 -20.98
N ASN A 157 2.01 13.86 -21.62
CA ASN A 157 3.22 13.91 -22.46
C ASN A 157 4.44 14.21 -21.60
#